data_AF-A0A392MFM3-F1
#
_entry.id   AF-A0A392MFM3-F1
#
_cell.length_a   1.000
_cell.length_b   1.000
_cell.length_c   1.000
_cell.angle_alpha   90.00
_cell.angle_beta   90.00
_cell.angle_gamma   90.00
#
_symmetry.space_group_name_H-M   'P 1'
#
loop_
_entity.id
_entity.type
_entity.pdbx_description
1 polymer ?
#
loop_
_entity_poly.entity_id
_entity_poly.type
_entity_poly.pdbx_seq_one_letter_code
_entity_poly.pdbx_strand_id
1 'polypeptide(L)' 'MENEYTTVQQAYKEHGTRYVQWAANMVVGLGTGVPWIMCKQLINTCNGRYCGDTFSGPNSPNKPTLWTENWTA' A
#
# COMPACT_ATOMS: atom_id res chain seq x y z
N MET A 1 -3.56 -2.50 6.30
CA MET A 1 -4.96 -2.49 5.85
C MET A 1 -4.96 -2.65 4.36
N GLU A 2 -5.80 -3.55 3.83
CA GLU A 2 -5.73 -4.04 2.44
C GLU A 2 -4.36 -4.61 2.01
N ASN A 3 -4.36 -5.48 1.01
CA ASN A 3 -3.14 -6.09 0.50
C ASN A 3 -3.16 -6.17 -1.02
N GLU A 4 -2.20 -5.49 -1.66
CA GLU A 4 -2.00 -5.51 -3.12
C GLU A 4 -3.25 -5.22 -3.96
N TYR A 5 -4.25 -4.53 -3.40
CA TYR A 5 -5.55 -4.36 -4.07
C TYR A 5 -5.47 -3.65 -5.43
N THR A 6 -4.37 -2.97 -5.78
CA THR A 6 -4.13 -2.36 -7.09
C THR A 6 -4.19 -3.39 -8.21
N THR A 7 -3.84 -4.64 -7.91
CA THR A 7 -3.93 -5.78 -8.85
C THR A 7 -5.36 -6.09 -9.28
N VAL A 8 -6.35 -5.81 -8.41
CA VAL A 8 -7.78 -6.05 -8.69
C VAL A 8 -8.56 -4.77 -8.92
N GLN A 9 -8.07 -3.62 -8.43
CA GLN A 9 -8.75 -2.33 -8.46
C GLN A 9 -9.22 -1.95 -9.86
N GLN A 10 -8.40 -2.22 -10.89
CA GLN A 10 -8.72 -1.88 -12.27
C GLN A 10 -9.98 -2.56 -12.78
N ALA A 11 -10.25 -3.81 -12.35
CA ALA A 11 -11.47 -4.53 -12.73
C ALA A 11 -12.74 -3.83 -12.24
N TYR A 12 -12.65 -3.08 -11.14
CA TYR A 12 -13.76 -2.36 -10.51
C TYR A 12 -13.82 -0.87 -10.89
N LYS A 13 -12.90 -0.39 -11.74
CA LYS A 13 -12.87 1.00 -12.25
C LYS A 13 -13.00 2.01 -11.10
N GLU A 14 -13.95 2.94 -11.21
CA GLU A 14 -14.22 3.97 -10.19
C GLU A 14 -14.60 3.37 -8.83
N HIS A 15 -15.33 2.25 -8.81
CA HIS A 15 -15.71 1.58 -7.56
C HIS A 15 -14.49 1.07 -6.78
N GLY A 16 -13.46 0.61 -7.48
CA GLY A 16 -12.20 0.20 -6.86
C GLY A 16 -11.50 1.38 -6.18
N THR A 17 -11.45 2.54 -6.84
CA THR A 17 -10.88 3.77 -6.26
C THR A 17 -11.68 4.24 -5.05
N ARG A 18 -13.01 4.23 -5.13
CA ARG A 18 -13.90 4.59 -4.02
C ARG A 18 -13.71 3.65 -2.83
N TYR A 19 -13.54 2.36 -3.07
CA TYR A 19 -13.27 1.37 -2.03
C TYR A 19 -11.96 1.66 -1.29
N VAL A 20 -10.86 1.91 -2.02
CA VAL A 20 -9.56 2.23 -1.42
C VAL A 20 -9.64 3.49 -0.55
N GLN A 21 -10.34 4.53 -1.02
CA GLN A 21 -10.55 5.76 -0.25
C GLN A 21 -11.39 5.51 1.02
N TRP A 22 -12.47 4.74 0.90
CA TRP A 22 -13.31 4.36 2.04
C TRP A 22 -12.50 3.57 3.08
N ALA A 23 -11.75 2.56 2.65
CA ALA A 23 -10.94 1.72 3.55
C ALA A 23 -9.86 2.54 4.26
N ALA A 24 -9.19 3.46 3.54
CA ALA A 24 -8.20 4.36 4.12
C ALA A 24 -8.81 5.29 5.18
N ASN A 25 -9.97 5.89 4.89
CA ASN A 25 -10.66 6.79 5.82
C ASN A 25 -11.16 6.03 7.07
N MET A 26 -11.68 4.81 6.88
CA MET A 26 -12.15 3.95 7.97
C MET A 26 -11.02 3.73 9.00
N VAL A 27 -9.82 3.39 8.54
CA VAL A 27 -8.72 2.96 9.43
C VAL A 27 -8.03 4.13 10.10
N VAL A 28 -7.94 5.28 9.42
CA VAL A 28 -7.53 6.53 10.03
C VAL A 28 -8.53 6.94 11.12
N GLY A 29 -9.83 6.75 10.87
CA GLY A 29 -10.90 7.05 11.83
C GLY A 29 -10.88 6.19 13.10
N LEU A 30 -10.19 5.04 13.10
CA LEU A 30 -10.02 4.21 14.30
C LEU A 30 -9.10 4.85 15.35
N GLY A 31 -8.31 5.86 14.99
CA GLY A 31 -7.54 6.65 15.96
C GLY A 31 -6.51 5.84 16.76
N THR A 32 -5.91 4.81 16.17
CA THR A 32 -5.00 3.88 16.86
C THR A 32 -3.68 4.49 17.32
N GLY A 33 -3.37 5.72 16.90
CA GLY A 33 -2.13 6.42 17.29
C GLY A 33 -0.86 5.91 16.60
N VAL A 34 -0.97 4.92 15.70
CA VAL A 34 0.15 4.36 14.94
C VAL A 34 -0.11 4.44 13.43
N PRO A 35 0.94 4.52 12.58
CA PRO A 35 0.76 4.58 11.13
C PRO A 35 0.15 3.30 10.56
N TRP A 36 -0.72 3.46 9.57
CA TRP A 36 -1.26 2.36 8.77
C TRP A 36 -0.52 2.25 7.44
N ILE A 37 -0.18 1.02 7.06
CA ILE A 37 0.36 0.69 5.74
C ILE A 37 -0.68 -0.06 4.91
N MET A 38 -0.64 0.15 3.58
CA MET A 38 -1.47 -0.53 2.60
C MET A 38 -0.55 -0.89 1.42
N CYS A 39 -0.26 -2.18 1.25
CA CYS A 39 0.82 -2.62 0.38
C CYS A 39 0.48 -2.39 -1.10
N LYS A 40 1.44 -1.80 -1.85
CA LYS A 40 1.26 -1.28 -3.22
C LYS A 40 0.17 -0.18 -3.34
N GLN A 41 -0.10 0.61 -2.28
CA GLN A 41 -0.99 1.80 -2.33
C GLN A 41 -0.46 3.03 -1.54
N LEU A 42 -1.29 3.61 -0.65
CA LEU A 42 -1.23 4.97 -0.10
C LEU A 42 0.10 5.26 0.60
N ILE A 43 0.66 4.25 1.28
CA ILE A 43 2.08 4.15 1.56
C ILE A 43 2.58 3.05 0.65
N ASN A 44 3.22 3.41 -0.46
CA ASN A 44 3.69 2.42 -1.41
C ASN A 44 4.86 1.67 -0.78
N THR A 45 4.65 0.39 -0.55
CA THR A 45 5.66 -0.54 -0.07
C THR A 45 5.97 -1.54 -1.18
N CYS A 46 7.12 -2.20 -1.10
CA CYS A 46 7.51 -3.22 -2.07
C CYS A 46 7.21 -4.62 -1.58
N ASN A 47 6.69 -5.45 -2.48
CA ASN A 47 6.54 -6.89 -2.33
C ASN A 47 7.23 -7.56 -3.52
N GLY A 48 8.17 -8.45 -3.24
CA GLY A 48 9.01 -9.04 -4.27
C GLY A 48 10.31 -9.58 -3.72
N ARG A 49 11.04 -10.34 -4.55
CA ARG A 49 12.37 -10.86 -4.22
C ARG A 49 13.48 -9.80 -4.32
N TYR A 50 13.32 -8.86 -5.25
CA TYR A 50 14.38 -7.93 -5.67
C TYR A 50 14.02 -6.47 -5.38
N CYS A 51 13.30 -6.21 -4.29
CA CYS A 51 12.88 -4.85 -3.93
C CYS A 51 14.07 -3.91 -3.67
N GLY A 52 15.19 -4.42 -3.18
CA GLY A 52 16.41 -3.62 -3.01
C GLY A 52 16.95 -3.04 -4.32
N ASP A 53 16.73 -3.73 -5.45
CA ASP A 53 17.24 -3.32 -6.76
C ASP A 53 16.16 -2.63 -7.62
N THR A 54 14.88 -2.99 -7.43
CA THR A 54 13.78 -2.61 -8.33
C THR A 54 12.85 -1.54 -7.77
N PHE A 55 12.82 -1.35 -6.46
CA PHE A 55 11.92 -0.38 -5.86
C PHE A 55 12.49 1.04 -5.95
N SER A 56 11.83 1.90 -6.72
CA SER A 56 12.25 3.31 -6.89
C SER A 56 12.07 4.18 -5.63
N GLY A 57 11.49 3.62 -4.57
CA GLY A 57 11.26 4.31 -3.31
C GLY A 57 9.82 4.81 -3.11
N PRO A 58 9.59 5.51 -2.00
CA PRO A 58 8.26 5.98 -1.61
C PRO A 58 7.73 7.07 -2.55
N ASN A 59 6.41 7.20 -2.63
CA ASN A 59 5.69 8.18 -3.46
C ASN A 59 5.67 9.59 -2.85
N SER A 60 6.41 9.82 -1.75
CA SER A 60 6.56 11.11 -1.09
C SER A 60 7.87 11.13 -0.30
N PRO A 61 8.59 12.27 -0.24
CA PRO A 61 9.84 12.39 0.52
C PRO A 61 9.70 12.12 2.02
N ASN A 62 8.51 12.32 2.58
CA ASN A 62 8.24 12.19 4.01
C ASN A 62 7.78 10.78 4.41
N LYS A 63 7.82 9.81 3.48
CA LYS A 63 7.45 8.42 3.75
C LYS A 63 8.70 7.55 3.76
N PRO A 64 8.77 6.53 4.63
CA PRO A 64 9.90 5.61 4.63
C PRO A 64 9.85 4.65 3.44
N THR A 65 11.02 4.15 3.03
CA THR A 65 11.14 2.98 2.16
C THR A 65 10.81 1.73 2.98
N LEU A 66 9.81 0.96 2.53
CA LEU A 66 9.36 -0.24 3.22
C LEU A 66 9.29 -1.43 2.25
N TRP A 67 9.85 -2.56 2.68
CA TRP A 67 9.75 -3.85 2.02
C TRP A 67 8.89 -4.76 2.89
N THR A 68 7.64 -4.97 2.48
CA THR A 68 6.61 -5.65 3.29
C THR A 68 6.61 -7.16 3.08
N GLU A 69 6.93 -7.64 1.87
CA GLU A 69 7.07 -9.07 1.59
C GLU A 69 8.40 -9.35 0.86
N ASN A 70 9.39 -9.81 1.63
CA ASN A 70 10.63 -10.34 1.09
C ASN A 70 10.46 -11.82 0.79
N TRP A 71 10.13 -12.12 -0.47
CA TRP A 71 9.94 -13.50 -0.91
C TRP A 71 11.25 -14.29 -0.76
N THR A 72 11.20 -15.42 -0.04
CA THR A 72 12.40 -16.17 0.39
C THR A 72 12.85 -17.27 -0.57
N ALA A 73 12.07 -17.55 -1.62
CA ALA A 73 11.93 -18.85 -2.30
C ALA A 73 10.88 -19.74 -1.65
#